data_AF-A0A8C4XMS7-F1
#
_entry.id   AF-A0A8C4XMS7-F1
#
_cell.length_a   1.000
_cell.length_b   1.000
_cell.length_c   1.000
_cell.angle_alpha   90.00
_cell.angle_beta   90.00
_cell.angle_gamma   90.00
#
_symmetry.space_group_name_H-M   'P 1'
#
loop_
_entity.id
_entity.type
_entity.pdbx_description
1 polymer ?
#
loop_
_entity_poly.entity_id
_entity_poly.type
_entity_poly.pdbx_seq_one_letter_code
_entity_poly.pdbx_strand_id
1 'polypeptide(L)'
;MGPRSPSAASSALLFLLLLGSSGFLQSYAVEVDIKDASNATCLYARWMMSFFIKYETNSSDYKNTTLNLSSSVTHNGSVCGNDTHAALLAVQFGEGHSWSINFTKTNETYQGDLITFTYNTNDTAVFPDAKRKGPVTIVVKDTMSPVQLNNVFVCHSIESFEAENVTQIFWNVTVQAFVQNGTIGEKESRCPADTPTSAPTVPPTVANITTASTTTLSPAPTTAPKPVENPDTGNYSLKIGNKTCLLATVGLQLNVSHDKPVLINVNPKTTSADGTCGNTTAMLKLNDGNSTLISFTFVVKNTSAGVPKFYLKEVNVTLLNRLNGSVISSADNNNFSKWDAFLGSSYMCRKEQTLEISDDIQIHTFNLWIQPFLVKANKFSTGSFNRRKRNSLYVTVTLLIVSVLILTVGLAATTRTQNVTVGGYYPGVILGFGSFLGIIGSNLIENKRQMLVASIVFISFGVIAAFCCAIVDGVFAARHIDLRPLYAGRCQYYSKSTTPPEAICHPQRRAPCTPKIKTNTCFCCDLYNCGNRVEISGGYYEYIDVSSCQDIIHLYHLLWSATILNIVGLFLGIITAAILGGFKDMTPSLPTLNCTVENAHPSVSYYSRPQVTSYNTYYHSTPHLPPYSAYDFQLV
;
A
#
# COMPACT_ATOMS: atom_id res chain seq x y z
N MET A 1 40.03 -33.60 -0.65
CA MET A 1 39.83 -32.14 -0.75
C MET A 1 38.82 -31.88 -1.85
N GLY A 2 37.63 -31.38 -1.47
CA GLY A 2 36.55 -30.95 -2.36
C GLY A 2 35.76 -29.87 -1.61
N PRO A 3 35.29 -28.79 -2.28
CA PRO A 3 35.05 -27.51 -1.64
C PRO A 3 33.69 -27.43 -0.93
N ARG A 4 33.68 -26.74 0.22
CA ARG A 4 32.47 -26.37 0.98
C ARG A 4 31.74 -25.21 0.29
N SER A 5 30.42 -25.29 0.17
CA SER A 5 29.57 -24.15 -0.23
C SER A 5 29.41 -23.15 0.93
N PRO A 6 29.34 -21.83 0.68
CA PRO A 6 29.11 -20.84 1.73
C PRO A 6 27.62 -20.73 2.11
N SER A 7 27.39 -20.32 3.35
CA SER A 7 26.09 -20.25 4.02
C SER A 7 25.22 -19.08 3.53
N ALA A 8 23.91 -19.34 3.43
CA ALA A 8 22.87 -18.40 2.99
C ALA A 8 22.62 -17.18 3.92
N ALA A 9 23.42 -17.00 4.98
CA ALA A 9 23.24 -15.95 5.96
C ALA A 9 23.85 -14.59 5.54
N SER A 10 24.87 -14.57 4.67
CA SER A 10 25.53 -13.32 4.25
C SER A 10 24.75 -12.48 3.24
N SER A 11 23.80 -13.07 2.52
CA SER A 11 23.07 -12.36 1.45
C SER A 11 21.93 -11.46 1.97
N ALA A 12 21.51 -11.63 3.22
CA ALA A 12 20.40 -10.86 3.82
C ALA A 12 20.86 -9.53 4.44
N LEU A 13 22.13 -9.42 4.88
CA LEU A 13 22.65 -8.19 5.50
C LEU A 13 22.97 -7.09 4.48
N LEU A 14 23.30 -7.45 3.23
CA LEU A 14 23.70 -6.49 2.20
C LEU A 14 22.51 -5.71 1.62
N PHE A 15 21.29 -6.24 1.74
CA PHE A 15 20.07 -5.62 1.21
C PHE A 15 19.47 -4.54 2.13
N LEU A 16 19.87 -4.49 3.40
CA LEU A 16 19.39 -3.52 4.39
C LEU A 16 20.16 -2.20 4.40
N LEU A 17 21.35 -2.13 3.78
CA LEU A 17 22.21 -0.94 3.78
C LEU A 17 22.01 -0.01 2.57
N LEU A 18 21.21 -0.41 1.57
CA LEU A 18 21.02 0.36 0.32
C LEU A 18 19.78 1.26 0.30
N LEU A 19 18.99 1.33 1.39
CA LEU A 19 17.80 2.19 1.49
C LEU A 19 18.05 3.55 2.16
N GLY A 20 19.31 3.92 2.38
CA GLY A 20 19.70 5.09 3.19
C GLY A 20 20.18 6.33 2.42
N SER A 21 19.78 6.57 1.16
CA SER A 21 20.15 7.81 0.48
C SER A 21 19.17 8.24 -0.61
N SER A 22 18.25 9.13 -0.24
CA SER A 22 17.55 10.01 -1.17
C SER A 22 17.51 11.41 -0.55
N GLY A 23 18.17 12.36 -1.22
CA GLY A 23 18.46 13.71 -0.73
C GLY A 23 17.21 14.54 -0.44
N PHE A 24 17.25 15.24 0.68
CA PHE A 24 16.31 16.30 1.05
C PHE A 24 16.59 17.56 0.21
N LEU A 25 15.57 18.11 -0.47
CA LEU A 25 15.59 19.49 -0.96
C LEU A 25 15.23 20.42 0.20
N GLN A 26 16.08 21.39 0.50
CA GLN A 26 16.00 22.26 1.68
C GLN A 26 15.46 23.64 1.29
N SER A 27 14.27 24.00 1.76
CA SER A 27 13.69 25.35 1.61
C SER A 27 14.12 26.25 2.77
N TYR A 28 14.69 27.43 2.48
CA TYR A 28 15.20 28.38 3.48
C TYR A 28 14.19 29.49 3.81
N ALA A 29 14.17 29.96 5.07
CA ALA A 29 13.37 31.12 5.49
C ALA A 29 14.15 32.41 5.30
N VAL A 30 13.46 33.47 4.86
CA VAL A 30 13.99 34.83 4.80
C VAL A 30 13.67 35.53 6.12
N GLU A 31 14.67 36.19 6.68
CA GLU A 31 14.55 36.93 7.95
C GLU A 31 15.10 38.34 7.77
N VAL A 32 14.31 39.34 8.17
CA VAL A 32 14.63 40.76 8.04
C VAL A 32 14.32 41.47 9.36
N ASP A 33 15.33 42.14 9.90
CA ASP A 33 15.26 42.98 11.09
C ASP A 33 15.60 44.43 10.70
N ILE A 34 14.59 45.30 10.66
CA ILE A 34 14.74 46.71 10.31
C ILE A 34 14.86 47.53 11.58
N LYS A 35 15.89 48.38 11.63
CA LYS A 35 16.20 49.21 12.79
C LYS A 35 15.99 50.69 12.49
N ASP A 36 15.58 51.42 13.51
CA ASP A 36 15.45 52.87 13.45
C ASP A 36 16.80 53.60 13.61
N ALA A 37 16.77 54.93 13.60
CA ALA A 37 17.97 55.75 13.78
C ALA A 37 18.66 55.57 15.14
N SER A 38 17.96 55.02 16.14
CA SER A 38 18.50 54.68 17.46
C SER A 38 19.03 53.25 17.54
N ASN A 39 19.06 52.53 16.41
CA ASN A 39 19.47 51.12 16.29
C ASN A 39 18.54 50.14 17.03
N ALA A 40 17.28 50.53 17.28
CA ALA A 40 16.25 49.68 17.85
C ALA A 40 15.39 49.04 16.74
N THR A 41 15.04 47.76 16.86
CA THR A 41 14.17 47.06 15.91
C THR A 41 12.80 47.76 15.85
N CYS A 42 12.41 48.21 14.67
CA CYS A 42 11.16 48.91 14.41
C CYS A 42 10.18 48.06 13.58
N LEU A 43 10.70 47.11 12.79
CA LEU A 43 9.93 46.16 12.00
C LEU A 43 10.72 44.86 11.92
N TYR A 44 10.07 43.77 12.29
CA TYR A 44 10.63 42.42 12.19
C TYR A 44 9.74 41.56 11.29
N ALA A 45 10.35 40.81 10.37
CA ALA A 45 9.64 39.87 9.54
C ALA A 45 10.50 38.64 9.25
N ARG A 46 9.89 37.46 9.37
CA ARG A 46 10.46 36.18 8.96
C ARG A 46 9.41 35.38 8.22
N TRP A 47 9.72 34.92 7.01
CA TRP A 47 8.76 34.18 6.20
C TRP A 47 9.44 33.35 5.12
N MET A 48 8.68 32.44 4.52
CA MET A 48 9.06 31.72 3.31
C MET A 48 8.14 32.14 2.18
N MET A 49 8.67 32.29 0.96
CA MET A 49 7.83 32.60 -0.20
C MET A 49 8.40 32.11 -1.54
N SER A 50 7.50 32.00 -2.51
CA SER A 50 7.77 31.62 -3.89
C SER A 50 6.82 32.37 -4.84
N PHE A 51 7.36 32.78 -5.98
CA PHE A 51 6.61 33.43 -7.06
C PHE A 51 6.44 32.48 -8.23
N PHE A 52 5.24 32.43 -8.75
CA PHE A 52 4.95 31.73 -9.99
C PHE A 52 4.54 32.75 -11.04
N ILE A 53 5.21 32.75 -12.19
CA ILE A 53 5.12 33.81 -13.19
C ILE A 53 4.88 33.18 -14.56
N LYS A 54 3.80 33.59 -15.21
CA LYS A 54 3.53 33.29 -16.62
C LYS A 54 3.99 34.46 -17.49
N TYR A 55 4.92 34.22 -18.41
CA TYR A 55 5.47 35.24 -19.31
C TYR A 55 5.35 34.82 -20.78
N GLU A 56 5.15 35.81 -21.65
CA GLU A 56 5.08 35.59 -23.10
C GLU A 56 6.50 35.47 -23.67
N THR A 57 6.72 34.50 -24.56
CA THR A 57 8.02 34.28 -25.22
C THR A 57 8.08 34.94 -26.60
N ASN A 58 9.28 35.00 -27.19
CA ASN A 58 9.49 35.53 -28.54
C ASN A 58 8.65 34.82 -29.62
N SER A 59 8.25 33.56 -29.43
CA SER A 59 7.33 32.84 -30.33
C SER A 59 5.85 33.18 -30.12
N SER A 60 5.53 34.10 -29.20
CA SER A 60 4.16 34.52 -28.82
C SER A 60 3.31 33.42 -28.17
N ASP A 61 3.95 32.37 -27.67
CA ASP A 61 3.43 31.41 -26.69
C ASP A 61 3.75 31.87 -25.26
N TYR A 62 3.07 31.30 -24.26
CA TYR A 62 3.30 31.60 -22.86
C TYR A 62 4.06 30.47 -22.18
N LYS A 63 5.04 30.85 -21.34
CA LYS A 63 5.82 29.93 -20.50
C LYS A 63 5.70 30.29 -19.03
N ASN A 64 5.91 29.26 -18.22
CA ASN A 64 5.75 29.30 -16.79
C ASN A 64 7.12 29.18 -16.13
N THR A 65 7.38 30.02 -15.14
CA THR A 65 8.62 29.96 -14.35
C THR A 65 8.35 30.21 -12.88
N THR A 66 9.20 29.65 -12.04
CA THR A 66 9.13 29.77 -10.59
C THR A 66 10.36 30.49 -10.09
N LEU A 67 10.16 31.54 -9.32
CA LEU A 67 11.21 32.33 -8.71
C LEU A 67 11.11 32.18 -7.19
N ASN A 68 12.18 31.65 -6.58
CA ASN A 68 12.27 31.44 -5.13
C ASN A 68 13.20 32.49 -4.51
N LEU A 69 12.97 32.83 -3.24
CA LEU A 69 13.89 33.70 -2.52
C LEU A 69 15.13 32.93 -2.06
N SER A 70 16.30 33.52 -2.27
CA SER A 70 17.55 33.08 -1.66
C SER A 70 17.60 33.47 -0.19
N SER A 71 18.40 32.76 0.62
CA SER A 71 18.62 33.13 2.02
C SER A 71 19.35 34.48 2.18
N SER A 72 20.08 34.93 1.16
CA SER A 72 20.69 36.25 1.10
C SER A 72 19.83 37.20 0.25
N VAL A 73 18.97 37.99 0.90
CA VAL A 73 18.24 39.10 0.25
C VAL A 73 18.75 40.43 0.80
N THR A 74 18.78 41.47 -0.04
CA THR A 74 19.01 42.84 0.45
C THR A 74 17.67 43.43 0.86
N HIS A 75 17.62 44.20 1.94
CA HIS A 75 16.39 44.89 2.39
C HIS A 75 16.52 46.41 2.27
N ASN A 76 17.35 46.87 1.34
CA ASN A 76 17.61 48.28 1.08
C ASN A 76 16.34 48.94 0.56
N GLY A 77 15.87 50.00 1.24
CA GLY A 77 14.59 50.64 0.93
C GLY A 77 13.44 50.22 1.85
N SER A 78 13.67 49.32 2.80
CA SER A 78 12.75 49.16 3.93
C SER A 78 12.82 50.38 4.85
N VAL A 79 11.67 50.81 5.38
CA VAL A 79 11.54 52.03 6.19
C VAL A 79 10.66 51.76 7.41
N CYS A 80 11.09 52.22 8.58
CA CYS A 80 10.28 52.23 9.79
C CYS A 80 9.08 53.17 9.63
N GLY A 81 7.88 52.70 9.95
CA GLY A 81 6.68 53.54 9.98
C GLY A 81 6.53 54.31 11.29
N ASN A 82 5.69 55.33 11.28
CA ASN A 82 5.27 56.10 12.45
C ASN A 82 3.74 56.32 12.41
N ASP A 83 3.20 57.17 13.28
CA ASP A 83 1.74 57.40 13.33
C ASP A 83 1.16 58.07 12.06
N THR A 84 2.00 58.69 11.23
CA THR A 84 1.60 59.39 10.00
C THR A 84 2.13 58.74 8.71
N HIS A 85 3.12 57.85 8.80
CA HIS A 85 3.79 57.21 7.68
C HIS A 85 3.74 55.69 7.82
N ALA A 86 3.32 55.01 6.74
CA ALA A 86 3.31 53.55 6.68
C ALA A 86 4.73 52.98 6.84
N ALA A 87 4.85 51.82 7.49
CA ALA A 87 6.10 51.06 7.48
C ALA A 87 6.21 50.29 6.17
N LEU A 88 7.39 50.25 5.58
CA LEU A 88 7.66 49.57 4.31
C LEU A 88 8.69 48.47 4.55
N LEU A 89 8.34 47.23 4.23
CA LEU A 89 9.29 46.14 4.11
C LEU A 89 9.56 45.92 2.63
N ALA A 90 10.80 46.12 2.19
CA ALA A 90 11.20 45.96 0.79
C ALA A 90 12.46 45.09 0.71
N VAL A 91 12.40 44.03 -0.09
CA VAL A 91 13.51 43.11 -0.35
C VAL A 91 13.85 43.06 -1.83
N GLN A 92 15.13 42.88 -2.14
CA GLN A 92 15.63 42.66 -3.49
C GLN A 92 16.50 41.40 -3.53
N PHE A 93 16.41 40.67 -4.63
CA PHE A 93 17.06 39.37 -4.78
C PHE A 93 17.24 39.00 -6.27
N GLY A 94 18.18 38.11 -6.55
CA GLY A 94 18.52 37.71 -7.92
C GLY A 94 18.96 38.87 -8.82
N GLU A 95 18.77 38.71 -10.13
CA GLU A 95 19.16 39.68 -11.17
C GLU A 95 18.08 40.77 -11.38
N GLY A 96 17.75 41.50 -10.31
CA GLY A 96 16.87 42.68 -10.37
C GLY A 96 15.40 42.43 -10.03
N HIS A 97 15.09 41.40 -9.25
CA HIS A 97 13.74 41.18 -8.71
C HIS A 97 13.58 41.87 -7.36
N SER A 98 12.38 42.37 -7.06
CA SER A 98 12.06 43.00 -5.79
C SER A 98 10.65 42.69 -5.33
N TRP A 99 10.46 42.67 -4.02
CA TRP A 99 9.18 42.47 -3.37
C TRP A 99 9.05 43.41 -2.19
N SER A 100 7.86 43.99 -1.99
CA SER A 100 7.62 44.86 -0.84
C SER A 100 6.19 44.82 -0.35
N ILE A 101 5.99 45.10 0.93
CA ILE A 101 4.69 45.25 1.57
C ILE A 101 4.66 46.52 2.43
N ASN A 102 3.55 47.26 2.34
CA ASN A 102 3.25 48.38 3.22
C ASN A 102 2.42 47.92 4.41
N PHE A 103 2.78 48.38 5.61
CA PHE A 103 1.98 48.23 6.82
C PHE A 103 1.44 49.59 7.24
N THR A 104 0.14 49.64 7.47
CA THR A 104 -0.55 50.82 8.02
C THR A 104 -0.90 50.56 9.47
N LYS A 105 -0.91 51.64 10.26
CA LYS A 105 -1.20 51.61 11.70
C LYS A 105 -2.38 52.53 12.02
N THR A 106 -3.21 52.09 12.95
CA THR A 106 -4.21 52.88 13.65
C THR A 106 -3.78 53.06 15.11
N ASN A 107 -4.59 53.73 15.93
CA ASN A 107 -4.27 53.89 17.36
C ASN A 107 -4.16 52.56 18.12
N GLU A 108 -4.79 51.48 17.62
CA GLU A 108 -4.88 50.19 18.33
C GLU A 108 -4.29 49.02 17.54
N THR A 109 -4.33 49.06 16.20
CA THR A 109 -3.96 47.93 15.35
C THR A 109 -3.02 48.32 14.22
N TYR A 110 -2.30 47.35 13.65
CA TYR A 110 -1.62 47.45 12.37
C TYR A 110 -2.09 46.34 11.42
N GLN A 111 -1.98 46.57 10.12
CA GLN A 111 -2.29 45.59 9.08
C GLN A 111 -1.44 45.84 7.84
N GLY A 112 -1.23 44.81 7.03
CA GLY A 112 -0.72 45.00 5.68
C GLY A 112 -1.76 45.70 4.80
N ASP A 113 -1.27 46.48 3.85
CA ASP A 113 -2.10 47.25 2.91
C ASP A 113 -1.86 46.80 1.48
N LEU A 114 -0.65 47.02 0.97
CA LEU A 114 -0.33 46.81 -0.43
C LEU A 114 0.97 46.04 -0.60
N ILE A 115 0.90 44.95 -1.35
CA ILE A 115 2.03 44.14 -1.77
C ILE A 115 2.39 44.52 -3.20
N THR A 116 3.65 44.85 -3.42
CA THR A 116 4.22 45.15 -4.73
C THR A 116 5.31 44.14 -5.06
N PHE A 117 5.19 43.47 -6.19
CA PHE A 117 6.19 42.53 -6.68
C PHE A 117 6.68 42.99 -8.06
N THR A 118 7.99 43.11 -8.22
CA THR A 118 8.63 43.44 -9.50
C THR A 118 9.59 42.34 -9.90
N TYR A 119 9.41 41.78 -11.09
CA TYR A 119 10.35 40.83 -11.67
C TYR A 119 10.99 41.38 -12.95
N ASN A 120 12.26 41.08 -13.14
CA ASN A 120 13.02 41.54 -14.30
C ASN A 120 13.09 40.44 -15.38
N THR A 121 12.38 40.66 -16.49
CA THR A 121 12.39 39.72 -17.64
C THR A 121 13.70 39.72 -18.44
N ASN A 122 14.66 40.59 -18.07
CA ASN A 122 16.03 40.52 -18.61
C ASN A 122 16.89 39.46 -17.90
N ASP A 123 16.43 38.92 -16.77
CA ASP A 123 17.10 37.81 -16.10
C ASP A 123 16.96 36.55 -16.98
N THR A 124 17.96 36.31 -17.84
CA THR A 124 17.95 35.18 -18.78
C THR A 124 18.05 33.81 -18.11
N ALA A 125 18.45 33.74 -16.83
CA ALA A 125 18.44 32.49 -16.09
C ALA A 125 17.01 32.03 -15.76
N VAL A 126 16.10 32.99 -15.54
CA VAL A 126 14.70 32.74 -15.19
C VAL A 126 13.76 32.91 -16.41
N PHE A 127 14.10 33.83 -17.31
CA PHE A 127 13.32 34.28 -18.46
C PHE A 127 14.14 34.25 -19.78
N PRO A 128 14.64 33.07 -20.21
CA PRO A 128 15.57 32.97 -21.35
C PRO A 128 15.03 33.51 -22.67
N ASP A 129 13.73 33.36 -22.92
CA ASP A 129 13.07 33.68 -24.19
C ASP A 129 11.91 34.68 -24.05
N ALA A 130 11.85 35.44 -22.96
CA ALA A 130 10.79 36.42 -22.74
C ALA A 130 10.74 37.49 -23.84
N LYS A 131 9.54 37.71 -24.39
CA LYS A 131 9.23 38.71 -25.43
C LYS A 131 9.32 40.13 -24.90
N ARG A 132 8.67 40.36 -23.75
CA ARG A 132 8.81 41.62 -23.01
C ARG A 132 10.17 41.62 -22.34
N LYS A 133 10.87 42.75 -22.44
CA LYS A 133 12.16 43.00 -21.80
C LYS A 133 12.02 44.10 -20.75
N GLY A 134 12.72 43.96 -19.64
CA GLY A 134 12.71 44.89 -18.51
C GLY A 134 11.80 44.49 -17.32
N PRO A 135 11.63 45.39 -16.34
CA PRO A 135 10.87 45.12 -15.13
C PRO A 135 9.36 45.09 -15.38
N VAL A 136 8.69 44.14 -14.72
CA VAL A 136 7.23 44.03 -14.68
C VAL A 136 6.78 44.07 -13.24
N THR A 137 5.88 44.99 -12.90
CA THR A 137 5.42 45.24 -11.53
C THR A 137 3.95 44.88 -11.39
N ILE A 138 3.64 44.09 -10.36
CA ILE A 138 2.28 43.71 -9.96
C ILE A 138 2.00 44.23 -8.57
N VAL A 139 0.76 44.63 -8.35
CA VAL A 139 0.29 45.21 -7.10
C VAL A 139 -0.95 44.45 -6.64
N VAL A 140 -0.95 43.98 -5.39
CA VAL A 140 -2.06 43.27 -4.76
C VAL A 140 -2.37 43.85 -3.40
N LYS A 141 -3.65 43.93 -3.05
CA LYS A 141 -4.07 44.33 -1.71
C LYS A 141 -3.95 43.15 -0.75
N ASP A 142 -3.32 43.38 0.39
CA ASP A 142 -3.15 42.36 1.43
C ASP A 142 -4.47 42.09 2.17
N THR A 143 -4.68 40.84 2.57
CA THR A 143 -5.89 40.39 3.30
C THR A 143 -5.61 40.07 4.77
N MET A 144 -4.45 40.48 5.29
CA MET A 144 -4.10 40.35 6.70
C MET A 144 -5.15 41.01 7.60
N SER A 145 -5.68 40.23 8.54
CA SER A 145 -6.60 40.74 9.57
C SER A 145 -5.88 41.76 10.47
N PRO A 146 -6.56 42.82 10.94
CA PRO A 146 -5.96 43.80 11.83
C PRO A 146 -5.37 43.16 13.09
N VAL A 147 -4.10 43.43 13.37
CA VAL A 147 -3.36 42.90 14.52
C VAL A 147 -3.17 43.98 15.56
N GLN A 148 -3.49 43.67 16.82
CA GLN A 148 -3.27 44.58 17.94
C GLN A 148 -1.81 45.01 18.03
N LEU A 149 -1.57 46.28 18.34
CA LEU A 149 -0.21 46.78 18.58
C LEU A 149 0.46 45.97 19.69
N ASN A 150 1.78 45.75 19.56
CA ASN A 150 2.60 44.89 20.42
C ASN A 150 2.33 43.38 20.33
N ASN A 151 1.42 42.94 19.45
CA ASN A 151 1.29 41.52 19.10
C ASN A 151 2.03 41.21 17.79
N VAL A 152 2.54 39.98 17.71
CA VAL A 152 3.18 39.44 16.51
C VAL A 152 2.12 38.73 15.67
N PHE A 153 2.04 39.05 14.39
CA PHE A 153 1.23 38.26 13.47
C PHE A 153 1.95 36.95 13.12
N VAL A 154 1.25 35.84 13.26
CA VAL A 154 1.79 34.52 12.92
C VAL A 154 0.80 33.77 12.03
N CYS A 155 1.28 33.32 10.87
CA CYS A 155 0.51 32.43 10.00
C CYS A 155 1.41 31.32 9.48
N HIS A 156 1.19 30.10 9.98
CA HIS A 156 1.92 28.91 9.52
C HIS A 156 1.29 28.33 8.27
N SER A 157 -0.03 28.46 8.13
CA SER A 157 -0.76 28.07 6.93
C SER A 157 -0.26 28.81 5.69
N ILE A 158 -0.43 28.16 4.55
CA ILE A 158 -0.08 28.74 3.25
C ILE A 158 -1.15 29.75 2.87
N GLU A 159 -0.72 30.93 2.43
CA GLU A 159 -1.58 31.94 1.83
C GLU A 159 -1.04 32.34 0.45
N SER A 160 -1.93 32.77 -0.44
CA SER A 160 -1.57 33.08 -1.82
C SER A 160 -2.33 34.28 -2.37
N PHE A 161 -1.61 35.14 -3.10
CA PHE A 161 -2.15 36.31 -3.79
C PHE A 161 -1.98 36.17 -5.30
N GLU A 162 -3.09 36.24 -6.03
CA GLU A 162 -3.13 36.18 -7.50
C GLU A 162 -3.38 37.58 -8.07
N ALA A 163 -2.53 38.01 -9.00
CA ALA A 163 -2.78 39.20 -9.80
C ALA A 163 -2.06 39.15 -11.14
N GLU A 164 -2.81 39.51 -12.19
CA GLU A 164 -2.36 39.41 -13.58
C GLU A 164 -1.85 38.00 -13.90
N ASN A 165 -0.59 37.89 -14.34
CA ASN A 165 0.07 36.64 -14.70
C ASN A 165 1.02 36.13 -13.60
N VAL A 166 0.83 36.61 -12.36
CA VAL A 166 1.68 36.23 -11.24
C VAL A 166 0.86 35.76 -10.05
N THR A 167 1.30 34.66 -9.46
CA THR A 167 0.81 34.23 -8.16
C THR A 167 1.95 34.20 -7.15
N GLN A 168 1.75 34.88 -6.02
CA GLN A 168 2.67 34.93 -4.89
C GLN A 168 2.18 33.94 -3.83
N ILE A 169 3.04 33.03 -3.33
CA ILE A 169 2.72 32.13 -2.20
C ILE A 169 3.66 32.44 -1.05
N PHE A 170 3.12 32.52 0.16
CA PHE A 170 3.87 32.70 1.39
C PHE A 170 3.38 31.75 2.48
N TRP A 171 4.28 31.33 3.36
CA TRP A 171 3.99 30.44 4.49
C TRP A 171 5.01 30.66 5.61
N ASN A 172 4.69 30.16 6.81
CA ASN A 172 5.49 30.37 8.02
C ASN A 172 5.82 31.85 8.23
N VAL A 173 4.81 32.71 8.08
CA VAL A 173 4.94 34.15 8.28
C VAL A 173 4.95 34.45 9.77
N THR A 174 5.94 35.23 10.17
CA THR A 174 6.04 35.90 11.46
C THR A 174 6.35 37.36 11.15
N VAL A 175 5.44 38.28 11.45
CA VAL A 175 5.68 39.71 11.21
C VAL A 175 5.17 40.55 12.36
N GLN A 176 5.95 41.55 12.74
CA GLN A 176 5.53 42.62 13.61
C GLN A 176 6.04 43.93 13.05
N ALA A 177 5.11 44.76 12.58
CA ALA A 177 5.38 46.14 12.23
C ALA A 177 5.20 47.05 13.45
N PHE A 178 5.84 48.22 13.44
CA PHE A 178 5.74 49.23 14.51
C PHE A 178 6.13 48.68 15.90
N VAL A 179 7.24 47.95 15.96
CA VAL A 179 7.81 47.39 17.19
C VAL A 179 8.14 48.51 18.17
N GLN A 180 7.65 48.41 19.41
CA GLN A 180 7.90 49.37 20.47
C GLN A 180 9.10 48.93 21.31
N ASN A 181 9.97 49.87 21.70
CA ASN A 181 11.15 49.63 22.55
C ASN A 181 12.15 48.59 22.00
N GLY A 182 12.19 48.37 20.69
CA GLY A 182 13.19 47.51 20.04
C GLY A 182 13.02 46.01 20.30
N THR A 183 11.93 45.57 20.94
CA THR A 183 11.72 44.16 21.32
C THR A 183 10.41 43.62 20.74
N ILE A 184 10.49 42.46 20.10
CA ILE A 184 9.35 41.75 19.51
C ILE A 184 8.40 41.28 20.63
N GLY A 185 7.09 41.41 20.39
CA GLY A 185 6.06 41.02 21.35
C GLY A 185 5.98 39.51 21.56
N GLU A 186 5.60 39.09 22.77
CA GLU A 186 5.41 37.65 23.09
C GLU A 186 4.01 37.13 22.74
N LYS A 187 3.05 38.05 22.53
CA LYS A 187 1.65 37.69 22.22
C LYS A 187 1.47 37.50 20.73
N GLU A 188 1.00 36.33 20.35
CA GLU A 188 0.73 35.99 18.95
C GLU A 188 -0.73 36.30 18.56
N SER A 189 -0.91 36.93 17.40
CA SER A 189 -2.17 37.03 16.70
C SER A 189 -2.11 36.08 15.49
N ARG A 190 -2.90 35.01 15.55
CA ARG A 190 -2.89 33.96 14.53
C ARG A 190 -3.85 34.27 13.39
N CYS A 191 -3.47 33.93 12.16
CA CYS A 191 -4.37 34.03 11.02
C CYS A 191 -5.61 33.13 11.21
N PRO A 192 -6.75 33.46 10.58
CA PRO A 192 -7.97 32.66 10.70
C PRO A 192 -7.78 31.19 10.29
N ALA A 193 -6.89 30.92 9.33
CA ALA A 193 -6.55 29.59 8.87
C ALA A 193 -5.92 28.71 9.97
N ASP A 194 -5.22 29.32 10.94
CA ASP A 194 -4.58 28.62 12.06
C ASP A 194 -5.49 28.52 13.31
N THR A 195 -6.71 29.07 13.25
CA THR A 195 -7.61 29.18 14.42
C THR A 195 -8.76 28.15 14.37
N PRO A 196 -8.92 27.25 15.38
CA PRO A 196 -9.97 26.24 15.36
C PRO A 196 -11.37 26.85 15.58
N THR A 197 -12.32 26.53 14.69
CA THR A 197 -13.73 26.93 14.81
C THR A 197 -14.48 25.96 15.75
N SER A 198 -14.92 26.45 16.91
CA SER A 198 -15.76 25.69 17.85
C SER A 198 -17.20 25.55 17.31
N ALA A 199 -17.71 24.32 17.25
CA ALA A 199 -19.09 24.02 16.89
C ALA A 199 -20.10 24.41 18.01
N PRO A 200 -21.39 24.66 17.71
CA PRO A 200 -22.34 25.21 18.67
C PRO A 200 -22.91 24.16 19.63
N THR A 201 -22.94 24.51 20.91
CA THR A 201 -23.47 23.76 22.05
C THR A 201 -25.00 23.75 22.07
N VAL A 202 -25.63 22.58 22.14
CA VAL A 202 -27.05 22.40 22.49
C VAL A 202 -27.16 22.14 24.00
N PRO A 203 -28.06 22.82 24.75
CA PRO A 203 -28.16 22.68 26.21
C PRO A 203 -28.89 21.38 26.64
N PRO A 204 -28.51 20.74 27.76
CA PRO A 204 -29.14 19.51 28.24
C PRO A 204 -30.30 19.76 29.21
N THR A 205 -31.27 18.85 29.19
CA THR A 205 -32.40 18.75 30.12
C THR A 205 -32.01 17.97 31.38
N VAL A 206 -32.58 18.43 32.50
CA VAL A 206 -32.37 18.04 33.90
C VAL A 206 -32.79 16.59 34.22
N ALA A 207 -31.96 15.88 34.98
CA ALA A 207 -32.39 14.94 36.02
C ALA A 207 -31.30 14.78 37.08
N ASN A 208 -31.64 15.16 38.32
CA ASN A 208 -30.87 14.95 39.55
C ASN A 208 -30.65 13.46 39.82
N ILE A 209 -29.48 13.09 40.35
CA ILE A 209 -29.30 12.40 41.64
C ILE A 209 -27.80 12.42 42.00
N THR A 210 -27.56 12.88 43.23
CA THR A 210 -26.32 13.04 43.99
C THR A 210 -25.48 11.78 44.15
N THR A 211 -24.15 11.88 44.00
CA THR A 211 -23.18 11.46 45.04
C THR A 211 -21.80 12.09 44.78
N ALA A 212 -21.24 12.75 45.79
CA ALA A 212 -19.90 13.32 45.76
C ALA A 212 -18.82 12.27 46.07
N SER A 213 -17.70 12.30 45.35
CA SER A 213 -16.40 11.89 45.90
C SER A 213 -15.26 12.53 45.10
N THR A 214 -14.31 13.06 45.85
CA THR A 214 -13.14 13.87 45.45
C THR A 214 -11.90 12.98 45.34
N THR A 215 -11.09 13.10 44.27
CA THR A 215 -9.63 12.81 44.21
C THR A 215 -9.09 13.20 42.82
N THR A 216 -8.38 14.34 42.70
CA THR A 216 -6.91 14.52 42.56
C THR A 216 -6.24 13.97 41.28
N LEU A 217 -5.86 14.93 40.41
CA LEU A 217 -4.60 15.09 39.63
C LEU A 217 -3.84 13.85 39.11
N SER A 218 -3.80 13.70 37.77
CA SER A 218 -2.55 13.54 36.98
C SER A 218 -2.85 13.54 35.46
N PRO A 219 -2.07 14.23 34.59
CA PRO A 219 -2.29 14.29 33.15
C PRO A 219 -1.49 13.24 32.37
N ALA A 220 -2.08 12.68 31.32
CA ALA A 220 -1.39 11.90 30.28
C ALA A 220 -2.18 12.01 28.95
N PRO A 221 -1.60 11.65 27.80
CA PRO A 221 -0.72 12.43 26.92
C PRO A 221 -1.45 13.00 25.68
N THR A 222 -0.88 14.06 25.10
CA THR A 222 -1.36 14.80 23.92
C THR A 222 -1.44 13.92 22.67
N THR A 223 -2.63 13.81 22.08
CA THR A 223 -2.90 13.15 20.79
C THR A 223 -2.52 14.04 19.61
N ALA A 224 -1.99 13.42 18.55
CA ALA A 224 -1.42 14.01 17.34
C ALA A 224 -2.40 14.85 16.47
N PRO A 225 -1.90 15.72 15.56
CA PRO A 225 -2.70 16.65 14.75
C PRO A 225 -3.46 15.95 13.60
N LYS A 226 -4.60 16.53 13.21
CA LYS A 226 -5.58 16.00 12.25
C LYS A 226 -5.26 16.41 10.78
N PRO A 227 -5.55 15.57 9.76
CA PRO A 227 -5.10 15.75 8.36
C PRO A 227 -6.05 16.58 7.48
N VAL A 228 -5.49 17.10 6.37
CA VAL A 228 -6.09 17.78 5.20
C VAL A 228 -7.52 17.30 4.86
N GLU A 229 -8.44 18.23 4.60
CA GLU A 229 -9.87 17.93 4.38
C GLU A 229 -10.15 17.45 2.94
N ASN A 230 -10.59 16.20 2.82
CA ASN A 230 -10.96 15.53 1.56
C ASN A 230 -12.33 16.02 1.04
N PRO A 231 -12.63 15.96 -0.27
CA PRO A 231 -13.93 16.35 -0.79
C PRO A 231 -15.07 15.47 -0.27
N ASP A 232 -16.24 16.08 -0.08
CA ASP A 232 -17.47 15.38 0.29
C ASP A 232 -17.86 14.34 -0.77
N THR A 233 -18.36 13.18 -0.32
CA THR A 233 -18.76 12.09 -1.22
C THR A 233 -20.21 12.24 -1.66
N GLY A 234 -20.45 12.34 -2.98
CA GLY A 234 -21.78 12.39 -3.57
C GLY A 234 -22.35 11.02 -3.93
N ASN A 235 -23.69 10.93 -3.98
CA ASN A 235 -24.43 9.74 -4.44
C ASN A 235 -25.25 10.10 -5.68
N TYR A 236 -24.94 9.47 -6.80
CA TYR A 236 -25.52 9.73 -8.11
C TYR A 236 -26.15 8.45 -8.66
N SER A 237 -27.33 8.59 -9.28
CA SER A 237 -28.04 7.46 -9.90
C SER A 237 -28.69 7.88 -11.20
N LEU A 238 -28.57 7.06 -12.24
CA LEU A 238 -29.27 7.23 -13.51
C LEU A 238 -30.34 6.16 -13.67
N LYS A 239 -31.52 6.57 -14.12
CA LYS A 239 -32.68 5.71 -14.33
C LYS A 239 -33.16 5.81 -15.77
N ILE A 240 -33.48 4.65 -16.36
CA ILE A 240 -34.22 4.55 -17.63
C ILE A 240 -35.58 3.95 -17.31
N GLY A 241 -36.62 4.79 -17.40
CA GLY A 241 -37.94 4.46 -16.86
C GLY A 241 -37.85 4.12 -15.37
N ASN A 242 -38.36 2.95 -14.98
CA ASN A 242 -38.32 2.47 -13.59
C ASN A 242 -37.06 1.65 -13.22
N LYS A 243 -36.12 1.46 -14.15
CA LYS A 243 -34.92 0.66 -13.91
C LYS A 243 -33.70 1.57 -13.73
N THR A 244 -33.00 1.41 -12.61
CA THR A 244 -31.69 2.05 -12.43
C THR A 244 -30.68 1.37 -13.36
N CYS A 245 -29.91 2.18 -14.09
CA CYS A 245 -28.93 1.68 -15.06
C CYS A 245 -27.49 1.98 -14.66
N LEU A 246 -27.27 2.99 -13.80
CA LEU A 246 -25.97 3.36 -13.28
C LEU A 246 -26.10 3.85 -11.84
N LEU A 247 -25.21 3.37 -10.98
CA LEU A 247 -25.01 3.90 -9.63
C LEU A 247 -23.56 4.37 -9.49
N ALA A 248 -23.37 5.53 -8.88
CA ALA A 248 -22.05 6.07 -8.58
C ALA A 248 -22.08 6.77 -7.22
N THR A 249 -21.11 6.44 -6.37
CA THR A 249 -20.82 7.15 -5.12
C THR A 249 -19.37 7.58 -5.20
N VAL A 250 -19.11 8.88 -5.22
CA VAL A 250 -17.74 9.40 -5.43
C VAL A 250 -17.63 10.84 -4.92
N GLY A 251 -16.50 11.15 -4.27
CA GLY A 251 -16.06 12.52 -4.03
C GLY A 251 -15.10 12.94 -5.13
N LEU A 252 -15.26 14.13 -5.68
CA LEU A 252 -14.48 14.62 -6.81
C LEU A 252 -13.79 15.94 -6.44
N GLN A 253 -12.52 16.04 -6.76
CA GLN A 253 -11.73 17.25 -6.66
C GLN A 253 -10.97 17.41 -7.98
N LEU A 254 -11.19 18.53 -8.68
CA LEU A 254 -10.43 18.82 -9.89
C LEU A 254 -9.16 19.55 -9.50
N ASN A 255 -8.04 19.18 -10.11
CA ASN A 255 -6.80 19.93 -10.04
C ASN A 255 -6.57 20.54 -11.43
N VAL A 256 -6.72 21.86 -11.53
CA VAL A 256 -6.55 22.60 -12.78
C VAL A 256 -5.18 23.29 -12.73
N SER A 257 -4.24 22.80 -13.53
CA SER A 257 -2.84 23.20 -13.59
C SER A 257 -2.58 24.10 -14.79
N HIS A 258 -3.19 25.28 -14.84
CA HIS A 258 -2.82 26.26 -15.88
C HIS A 258 -1.59 27.10 -15.49
N ASP A 259 -1.24 27.17 -14.19
CA ASP A 259 -0.10 27.94 -13.64
C ASP A 259 0.14 27.60 -12.13
N LYS A 260 -0.90 27.54 -11.28
CA LYS A 260 -0.87 26.84 -9.98
C LYS A 260 -1.97 25.79 -9.91
N PRO A 261 -1.77 24.66 -9.22
CA PRO A 261 -2.80 23.63 -9.10
C PRO A 261 -3.99 24.17 -8.32
N VAL A 262 -5.06 24.58 -9.01
CA VAL A 262 -6.31 24.99 -8.36
C VAL A 262 -7.12 23.73 -8.07
N LEU A 263 -7.34 23.47 -6.78
CA LEU A 263 -8.14 22.34 -6.29
C LEU A 263 -9.61 22.77 -6.15
N ILE A 264 -10.46 22.31 -7.06
CA ILE A 264 -11.90 22.58 -7.07
C ILE A 264 -12.63 21.34 -6.53
N ASN A 265 -13.13 21.42 -5.29
CA ASN A 265 -13.99 20.38 -4.73
C ASN A 265 -15.39 20.47 -5.33
N VAL A 266 -15.85 19.37 -5.95
CA VAL A 266 -17.22 19.26 -6.46
C VAL A 266 -18.16 19.08 -5.27
N ASN A 267 -19.13 19.98 -5.12
CA ASN A 267 -20.05 19.89 -4.00
C ASN A 267 -21.26 19.00 -4.35
N PRO A 268 -21.44 17.84 -3.70
CA PRO A 268 -22.51 16.91 -4.05
C PRO A 268 -23.90 17.44 -3.74
N LYS A 269 -24.06 18.45 -2.90
CA LYS A 269 -25.35 19.07 -2.57
C LYS A 269 -25.86 20.00 -3.69
N THR A 270 -24.94 20.59 -4.46
CA THR A 270 -25.24 21.50 -5.58
C THR A 270 -25.08 20.83 -6.94
N THR A 271 -24.56 19.60 -6.96
CA THR A 271 -24.33 18.83 -8.18
C THR A 271 -25.59 18.06 -8.60
N SER A 272 -26.04 18.30 -9.82
CA SER A 272 -27.09 17.52 -10.48
C SER A 272 -26.47 16.43 -11.37
N ALA A 273 -27.08 15.23 -11.37
CA ALA A 273 -26.64 14.11 -12.19
C ALA A 273 -27.62 13.85 -13.33
N ASP A 274 -27.08 13.70 -14.53
CA ASP A 274 -27.79 13.38 -15.77
C ASP A 274 -26.96 12.36 -16.58
N GLY A 275 -27.48 11.82 -17.66
CA GLY A 275 -26.72 10.92 -18.51
C GLY A 275 -27.56 9.97 -19.35
N THR A 276 -26.87 9.03 -20.00
CA THR A 276 -27.50 8.04 -20.87
C THR A 276 -26.99 6.65 -20.52
N CYS A 277 -27.85 5.63 -20.66
CA CYS A 277 -27.43 4.24 -20.53
C CYS A 277 -27.90 3.46 -21.75
N GLY A 278 -26.96 2.91 -22.51
CA GLY A 278 -27.19 1.92 -23.54
C GLY A 278 -26.76 0.52 -23.08
N ASN A 279 -26.82 -0.43 -24.00
CA ASN A 279 -26.40 -1.82 -23.73
C ASN A 279 -24.87 -1.96 -23.69
N THR A 280 -24.15 -1.14 -24.45
CA THR A 280 -22.67 -1.21 -24.59
C THR A 280 -21.96 0.02 -24.05
N THR A 281 -22.66 1.14 -23.92
CA THR A 281 -22.10 2.44 -23.51
C THR A 281 -23.01 3.07 -22.48
N ALA A 282 -22.47 3.60 -21.39
CA ALA A 282 -23.21 4.37 -20.40
C ALA A 282 -22.42 5.62 -20.02
N MET A 283 -23.10 6.75 -19.91
CA MET A 283 -22.50 8.06 -19.64
C MET A 283 -23.13 8.67 -18.39
N LEU A 284 -22.30 9.09 -17.43
CA LEU A 284 -22.70 9.86 -16.26
C LEU A 284 -22.20 11.29 -16.41
N LYS A 285 -23.13 12.25 -16.43
CA LYS A 285 -22.88 13.69 -16.53
C LYS A 285 -23.23 14.34 -15.19
N LEU A 286 -22.28 15.04 -14.61
CA LEU A 286 -22.42 15.79 -13.37
C LEU A 286 -22.32 17.28 -13.68
N ASN A 287 -23.27 18.07 -13.19
CA ASN A 287 -23.29 19.52 -13.34
C ASN A 287 -23.35 20.17 -11.95
N ASP A 288 -22.25 20.77 -11.52
CA ASP A 288 -22.12 21.47 -10.24
C ASP A 288 -22.47 22.96 -10.38
N GLY A 289 -23.75 23.28 -10.14
CA GLY A 289 -24.25 24.66 -10.10
C GLY A 289 -23.93 25.50 -11.34
N ASN A 290 -23.91 24.90 -12.54
CA ASN A 290 -23.53 25.52 -13.83
C ASN A 290 -22.10 26.11 -13.86
N SER A 291 -21.22 25.70 -12.94
CA SER A 291 -19.82 26.14 -12.90
C SER A 291 -18.84 25.06 -13.39
N THR A 292 -19.18 23.79 -13.23
CA THR A 292 -18.36 22.66 -13.69
C THR A 292 -19.25 21.56 -14.25
N LEU A 293 -18.91 21.07 -15.44
CA LEU A 293 -19.54 19.95 -16.11
C LEU A 293 -18.54 18.80 -16.25
N ILE A 294 -18.87 17.61 -15.74
CA ILE A 294 -18.00 16.44 -15.81
C ILE A 294 -18.79 15.27 -16.39
N SER A 295 -18.28 14.66 -17.46
CA SER A 295 -18.90 13.51 -18.10
C SER A 295 -17.97 12.31 -18.06
N PHE A 296 -18.43 11.19 -17.50
CA PHE A 296 -17.74 9.90 -17.46
C PHE A 296 -18.44 8.90 -18.38
N THR A 297 -17.72 8.36 -19.36
CA THR A 297 -18.25 7.40 -20.33
C THR A 297 -17.64 6.02 -20.13
N PHE A 298 -18.51 5.03 -19.92
CA PHE A 298 -18.18 3.63 -19.70
C PHE A 298 -18.53 2.80 -20.92
N VAL A 299 -17.65 1.87 -21.27
CA VAL A 299 -17.84 0.96 -22.42
C VAL A 299 -17.63 -0.49 -22.01
N VAL A 300 -18.37 -1.40 -22.64
CA VAL A 300 -18.22 -2.85 -22.48
C VAL A 300 -17.12 -3.38 -23.41
N LYS A 301 -16.16 -4.12 -22.84
CA LYS A 301 -15.16 -4.92 -23.58
C LYS A 301 -15.41 -6.41 -23.39
N ASN A 302 -15.37 -7.15 -24.49
CA ASN A 302 -15.36 -8.61 -24.46
C ASN A 302 -13.93 -9.09 -24.22
N THR A 303 -13.75 -9.98 -23.24
CA THR A 303 -12.44 -10.58 -22.95
C THR A 303 -12.30 -11.95 -23.60
N SER A 304 -11.08 -12.37 -23.90
CA SER A 304 -10.78 -13.69 -24.49
C SER A 304 -11.27 -14.87 -23.65
N ALA A 305 -11.56 -14.63 -22.37
CA ALA A 305 -12.15 -15.60 -21.43
C ALA A 305 -13.70 -15.67 -21.52
N GLY A 306 -14.33 -15.00 -22.49
CA GLY A 306 -15.77 -15.04 -22.76
C GLY A 306 -16.66 -14.25 -21.80
N VAL A 307 -16.10 -13.62 -20.76
CA VAL A 307 -16.88 -12.82 -19.79
C VAL A 307 -16.72 -11.33 -20.10
N PRO A 308 -17.82 -10.59 -20.36
CA PRO A 308 -17.75 -9.16 -20.65
C PRO A 308 -17.41 -8.35 -19.40
N LYS A 309 -16.58 -7.32 -19.58
CA LYS A 309 -16.20 -6.35 -18.56
C LYS A 309 -16.61 -4.95 -18.99
N PHE A 310 -16.87 -4.05 -18.06
CA PHE A 310 -16.91 -2.63 -18.34
C PHE A 310 -15.60 -1.96 -17.91
N TYR A 311 -15.33 -0.78 -18.45
CA TYR A 311 -14.24 0.10 -18.03
C TYR A 311 -14.59 1.56 -18.33
N LEU A 312 -13.93 2.49 -17.65
CA LEU A 312 -13.99 3.93 -17.97
C LEU A 312 -13.17 4.17 -19.23
N LYS A 313 -13.80 4.62 -20.32
CA LYS A 313 -13.16 4.90 -21.60
C LYS A 313 -12.83 6.37 -21.76
N GLU A 314 -13.77 7.24 -21.44
CA GLU A 314 -13.66 8.67 -21.73
C GLU A 314 -14.10 9.53 -20.55
N VAL A 315 -13.39 10.61 -20.31
CA VAL A 315 -13.76 11.66 -19.36
C VAL A 315 -13.67 13.01 -20.05
N ASN A 316 -14.72 13.81 -19.95
CA ASN A 316 -14.78 15.18 -20.47
C ASN A 316 -15.11 16.15 -19.33
N VAL A 317 -14.32 17.21 -19.21
CA VAL A 317 -14.47 18.27 -18.22
C VAL A 317 -14.67 19.59 -18.94
N THR A 318 -15.67 20.37 -18.51
CA THR A 318 -15.89 21.74 -18.97
C THR A 318 -16.10 22.65 -17.76
N LEU A 319 -15.24 23.65 -17.61
CA LEU A 319 -15.36 24.71 -16.61
C LEU A 319 -16.10 25.89 -17.22
N LEU A 320 -17.07 26.43 -16.48
CA LEU A 320 -17.97 27.49 -16.93
C LEU A 320 -17.90 28.68 -15.99
N ASN A 321 -17.98 29.88 -16.54
CA ASN A 321 -18.03 31.11 -15.77
C ASN A 321 -19.42 31.29 -15.14
N ARG A 322 -19.49 31.34 -13.81
CA ARG A 322 -20.76 31.51 -13.07
C ARG A 322 -21.53 32.78 -13.43
N LEU A 323 -20.85 33.83 -13.87
CA LEU A 323 -21.49 35.13 -14.15
C LEU A 323 -22.16 35.15 -15.53
N ASN A 324 -21.50 34.55 -16.53
CA ASN A 324 -21.85 34.75 -17.94
C ASN A 324 -22.13 33.43 -18.70
N GLY A 325 -21.87 32.27 -18.10
CA GLY A 325 -22.06 30.94 -18.70
C GLY A 325 -21.06 30.56 -19.78
N SER A 326 -20.03 31.39 -20.03
CA SER A 326 -19.00 31.11 -21.03
C SER A 326 -18.05 29.99 -20.58
N VAL A 327 -17.51 29.23 -21.54
CA VAL A 327 -16.51 28.19 -21.27
C VAL A 327 -15.18 28.82 -20.86
N ILE A 328 -14.69 28.48 -19.67
CA ILE A 328 -13.38 28.90 -19.15
C ILE A 328 -12.29 27.97 -19.66
N SER A 329 -12.53 26.66 -19.58
CA SER A 329 -11.61 25.64 -20.09
C SER A 329 -12.38 24.34 -20.32
N SER A 330 -11.96 23.56 -21.29
CA SER A 330 -12.53 22.25 -21.60
C SER A 330 -11.44 21.29 -22.00
N ALA A 331 -11.45 20.10 -21.43
CA ALA A 331 -10.53 19.03 -21.77
C ALA A 331 -11.26 17.69 -21.81
N ASP A 332 -10.84 16.83 -22.73
CA ASP A 332 -11.32 15.46 -22.80
C ASP A 332 -10.15 14.49 -23.00
N ASN A 333 -10.31 13.29 -22.46
CA ASN A 333 -9.43 12.17 -22.73
C ASN A 333 -10.27 10.93 -22.93
N ASN A 334 -10.14 10.32 -24.11
CA ASN A 334 -10.93 9.19 -24.57
C ASN A 334 -10.20 7.83 -24.52
N ASN A 335 -9.01 7.80 -23.91
CA ASN A 335 -8.12 6.64 -23.86
C ASN A 335 -7.91 6.12 -22.42
N PHE A 336 -8.93 6.21 -21.58
CA PHE A 336 -8.87 5.55 -20.28
C PHE A 336 -9.11 4.04 -20.42
N SER A 337 -8.37 3.27 -19.63
CA SER A 337 -8.69 1.86 -19.33
C SER A 337 -8.66 1.63 -17.82
N LYS A 338 -9.29 2.54 -17.07
CA LYS A 338 -9.38 2.49 -15.60
C LYS A 338 -10.75 1.97 -15.14
N TRP A 339 -10.84 1.65 -13.85
CA TRP A 339 -12.08 1.21 -13.17
C TRP A 339 -12.75 -0.04 -13.77
N ASP A 340 -11.96 -1.01 -14.25
CA ASP A 340 -12.52 -2.20 -14.89
C ASP A 340 -13.12 -3.20 -13.89
N ALA A 341 -14.31 -3.71 -14.22
CA ALA A 341 -14.93 -4.81 -13.49
C ALA A 341 -15.84 -5.63 -14.42
N PHE A 342 -16.21 -6.83 -13.97
CA PHE A 342 -17.12 -7.70 -14.72
C PHE A 342 -18.52 -7.07 -14.80
N LEU A 343 -19.20 -7.25 -15.94
CA LEU A 343 -20.58 -6.81 -16.09
C LEU A 343 -21.47 -7.40 -14.99
N GLY A 344 -22.30 -6.55 -14.37
CA GLY A 344 -23.15 -6.92 -13.23
C GLY A 344 -22.45 -6.91 -11.86
N SER A 345 -21.19 -6.47 -11.79
CA SER A 345 -20.46 -6.19 -10.54
C SER A 345 -20.19 -4.68 -10.39
N SER A 346 -19.83 -4.22 -9.18
CA SER A 346 -19.38 -2.84 -8.96
C SER A 346 -17.86 -2.73 -8.80
N TYR A 347 -17.28 -1.62 -9.26
CA TYR A 347 -15.91 -1.19 -8.97
C TYR A 347 -15.89 -0.29 -7.73
N MET A 348 -14.93 -0.46 -6.82
CA MET A 348 -14.87 0.28 -5.54
C MET A 348 -13.41 0.54 -5.13
N CYS A 349 -12.99 1.80 -4.97
CA CYS A 349 -11.66 2.24 -4.52
C CYS A 349 -11.86 3.42 -3.53
N ARG A 350 -11.56 3.28 -2.21
CA ARG A 350 -11.59 4.44 -1.27
C ARG A 350 -10.34 5.30 -1.32
N LYS A 351 -9.21 4.74 -1.76
CA LYS A 351 -7.99 5.52 -1.93
C LYS A 351 -8.22 6.57 -3.02
N GLU A 352 -7.55 7.70 -2.86
CA GLU A 352 -7.46 8.73 -3.87
C GLU A 352 -6.93 8.13 -5.18
N GLN A 353 -7.61 8.42 -6.28
CA GLN A 353 -7.14 8.10 -7.62
C GLN A 353 -7.09 9.36 -8.46
N THR A 354 -6.02 9.53 -9.21
CA THR A 354 -5.89 10.61 -10.19
C THR A 354 -6.25 10.10 -11.58
N LEU A 355 -7.15 10.83 -12.25
CA LEU A 355 -7.40 10.77 -13.68
C LEU A 355 -6.73 11.99 -14.31
N GLU A 356 -5.85 11.77 -15.27
CA GLU A 356 -5.18 12.83 -16.03
C GLU A 356 -5.95 13.03 -17.34
N ILE A 357 -6.68 14.13 -17.44
CA ILE A 357 -7.55 14.42 -18.58
C ILE A 357 -6.71 15.15 -19.63
N SER A 358 -6.00 16.19 -19.22
CA SER A 358 -4.96 16.86 -20.02
C SER A 358 -3.78 17.21 -19.12
N ASP A 359 -2.73 17.78 -19.70
CA ASP A 359 -1.58 18.31 -18.94
C ASP A 359 -2.02 19.34 -17.88
N ASP A 360 -3.12 20.06 -18.16
CA ASP A 360 -3.64 21.15 -17.34
C ASP A 360 -4.86 20.76 -16.49
N ILE A 361 -5.46 19.57 -16.65
CA ILE A 361 -6.65 19.16 -15.89
C ILE A 361 -6.52 17.72 -15.41
N GLN A 362 -6.54 17.56 -14.09
CA GLN A 362 -6.62 16.28 -13.41
C GLN A 362 -7.90 16.20 -12.57
N ILE A 363 -8.45 15.00 -12.41
CA ILE A 363 -9.55 14.73 -11.47
C ILE A 363 -9.07 13.74 -10.44
N HIS A 364 -9.09 14.16 -9.18
CA HIS A 364 -8.85 13.33 -8.01
C HIS A 364 -10.19 12.78 -7.52
N THR A 365 -10.29 11.46 -7.44
CA THR A 365 -11.50 10.76 -6.99
C THR A 365 -11.28 10.13 -5.62
N PHE A 366 -12.21 10.36 -4.70
CA PHE A 366 -12.19 9.87 -3.33
C PHE A 366 -13.42 8.99 -3.09
N ASN A 367 -13.28 7.94 -2.27
CA ASN A 367 -14.42 7.07 -1.90
C ASN A 367 -15.22 6.51 -3.10
N LEU A 368 -14.56 6.27 -4.23
CA LEU A 368 -15.19 5.86 -5.49
C LEU A 368 -15.84 4.47 -5.37
N TRP A 369 -17.12 4.39 -5.73
CA TRP A 369 -17.90 3.18 -5.90
C TRP A 369 -18.83 3.36 -7.10
N ILE A 370 -18.60 2.60 -8.17
CA ILE A 370 -19.32 2.78 -9.42
C ILE A 370 -19.78 1.45 -10.02
N GLN A 371 -21.00 1.44 -10.55
CA GLN A 371 -21.57 0.32 -11.28
C GLN A 371 -22.40 0.86 -12.45
N PRO A 372 -21.80 0.96 -13.63
CA PRO A 372 -22.54 1.12 -14.87
C PRO A 372 -23.13 -0.22 -15.30
N PHE A 373 -24.28 -0.17 -15.96
CA PHE A 373 -25.02 -1.32 -16.49
C PHE A 373 -25.53 -2.31 -15.42
N LEU A 374 -26.53 -3.10 -15.81
CA LEU A 374 -27.01 -4.30 -15.08
C LEU A 374 -27.16 -4.10 -13.55
N VAL A 375 -27.64 -2.94 -13.10
CA VAL A 375 -27.94 -2.69 -11.68
C VAL A 375 -29.21 -3.43 -11.30
N LYS A 376 -29.15 -4.23 -10.24
CA LYS A 376 -30.29 -5.00 -9.71
C LYS A 376 -30.79 -4.36 -8.42
N ALA A 377 -32.12 -4.27 -8.28
CA ALA A 377 -32.78 -3.77 -7.07
C ALA A 377 -32.26 -2.40 -6.56
N ASN A 378 -31.83 -1.52 -7.46
CA ASN A 378 -31.30 -0.18 -7.15
C ASN A 378 -30.14 -0.20 -6.12
N LYS A 379 -29.34 -1.27 -6.09
CA LYS A 379 -28.21 -1.43 -5.17
C LYS A 379 -26.95 -1.88 -5.91
N PHE A 380 -25.78 -1.47 -5.39
CA PHE A 380 -24.49 -1.95 -5.88
C PHE A 380 -24.32 -3.47 -5.65
N SER A 381 -23.74 -4.15 -6.62
CA SER A 381 -23.33 -5.56 -6.54
C SER A 381 -21.91 -5.68 -6.03
N THR A 382 -21.72 -6.31 -4.86
CA THR A 382 -20.44 -6.36 -4.14
C THR A 382 -19.29 -6.95 -4.99
N GLY A 383 -18.23 -6.15 -5.22
CA GLY A 383 -17.11 -6.46 -6.13
C GLY A 383 -16.09 -7.53 -5.69
N SER A 384 -14.98 -7.59 -6.45
CA SER A 384 -13.83 -8.53 -6.44
C SER A 384 -13.28 -9.03 -5.07
N PHE A 385 -13.46 -8.27 -3.99
CA PHE A 385 -13.09 -8.68 -2.62
C PHE A 385 -13.73 -10.02 -2.22
N ASN A 386 -14.98 -10.25 -2.63
CA ASN A 386 -15.66 -11.51 -2.36
C ASN A 386 -15.00 -12.70 -3.05
N ARG A 387 -14.34 -12.52 -4.21
CA ARG A 387 -13.63 -13.61 -4.89
C ARG A 387 -12.33 -13.96 -4.16
N ARG A 388 -11.52 -12.97 -3.77
CA ARG A 388 -10.27 -13.22 -3.01
C ARG A 388 -10.54 -13.73 -1.60
N LYS A 389 -11.55 -13.18 -0.89
CA LYS A 389 -12.01 -13.71 0.40
C LYS A 389 -12.48 -15.16 0.25
N ARG A 390 -13.27 -15.47 -0.79
CA ARG A 390 -13.75 -16.84 -1.06
C ARG A 390 -12.60 -17.79 -1.37
N ASN A 391 -11.61 -17.38 -2.17
CA ASN A 391 -10.45 -18.21 -2.46
C ASN A 391 -9.58 -18.45 -1.22
N SER A 392 -9.31 -17.41 -0.43
CA SER A 392 -8.58 -17.52 0.84
C SER A 392 -9.30 -18.44 1.82
N LEU A 393 -10.61 -18.26 1.99
CA LEU A 393 -11.42 -19.08 2.88
C LEU A 393 -11.50 -20.53 2.37
N TYR A 394 -11.67 -20.74 1.06
CA TYR A 394 -11.68 -22.07 0.45
C TYR A 394 -10.39 -22.82 0.75
N VAL A 395 -9.23 -22.22 0.45
CA VAL A 395 -7.92 -22.84 0.68
C VAL A 395 -7.68 -23.12 2.17
N THR A 396 -8.05 -22.18 3.06
CA THR A 396 -7.89 -22.38 4.51
C THR A 396 -8.81 -23.48 5.06
N VAL A 397 -10.04 -23.60 4.53
CA VAL A 397 -10.96 -24.69 4.89
C VAL A 397 -10.44 -26.03 4.38
N THR A 398 -9.91 -26.08 3.16
CA THR A 398 -9.26 -27.29 2.63
C THR A 398 -8.09 -27.72 3.51
N LEU A 399 -7.24 -26.77 3.95
CA LEU A 399 -6.14 -27.08 4.87
C LEU A 399 -6.66 -27.59 6.22
N LEU A 400 -7.73 -27.01 6.77
CA LEU A 400 -8.34 -27.48 8.02
C LEU A 400 -8.84 -28.93 7.91
N ILE A 401 -9.52 -29.28 6.81
CA ILE A 401 -10.01 -30.65 6.56
C ILE A 401 -8.83 -31.62 6.50
N VAL A 402 -7.79 -31.30 5.73
CA VAL A 402 -6.58 -32.13 5.64
C VAL A 402 -5.89 -32.27 6.99
N SER A 403 -5.87 -31.21 7.80
CA SER A 403 -5.30 -31.23 9.15
C SER A 403 -6.03 -32.18 10.10
N VAL A 404 -7.37 -32.23 10.02
CA VAL A 404 -8.20 -33.17 10.79
C VAL A 404 -7.95 -34.62 10.32
N LEU A 405 -7.77 -34.83 9.02
CA LEU A 405 -7.40 -36.16 8.50
C LEU A 405 -6.02 -36.59 8.98
N ILE A 406 -5.01 -35.70 8.97
CA ILE A 406 -3.68 -35.97 9.53
C ILE A 406 -3.78 -36.34 11.01
N LEU A 407 -4.54 -35.56 11.79
CA LEU A 407 -4.72 -35.81 13.22
C LEU A 407 -5.37 -37.17 13.50
N THR A 408 -6.46 -37.50 12.80
CA THR A 408 -7.21 -38.74 12.99
C THR A 408 -6.40 -39.97 12.56
N VAL A 409 -5.73 -39.92 11.41
CA VAL A 409 -4.87 -41.02 10.94
C VAL A 409 -3.64 -41.17 11.84
N GLY A 410 -3.04 -40.06 12.29
CA GLY A 410 -1.92 -40.07 13.23
C GLY A 410 -2.29 -40.70 14.57
N LEU A 411 -3.42 -40.31 15.16
CA LEU A 411 -3.94 -40.91 16.40
C LEU A 411 -4.30 -42.39 16.23
N ALA A 412 -4.92 -42.75 15.10
CA ALA A 412 -5.22 -44.14 14.77
C ALA A 412 -3.94 -44.97 14.63
N ALA A 413 -2.86 -44.43 14.08
CA ALA A 413 -1.57 -45.12 14.01
C ALA A 413 -0.93 -45.29 15.40
N THR A 414 -0.97 -44.27 16.27
CA THR A 414 -0.40 -44.35 17.64
C THR A 414 -1.12 -45.32 18.55
N THR A 415 -2.41 -45.56 18.31
CA THR A 415 -3.23 -46.47 19.14
C THR A 415 -3.11 -47.94 18.75
N ARG A 416 -2.44 -48.25 17.63
CA ARG A 416 -2.35 -49.63 17.11
C ARG A 416 -1.16 -50.42 17.64
N THR A 417 -0.08 -49.75 18.07
CA THR A 417 1.10 -50.42 18.64
C THR A 417 1.79 -49.51 19.65
N GLN A 418 2.22 -50.04 20.80
CA GLN A 418 3.00 -49.28 21.78
C GLN A 418 4.48 -49.13 21.42
N ASN A 419 4.99 -49.98 20.51
CA ASN A 419 6.42 -50.06 20.17
C ASN A 419 6.85 -49.07 19.07
N VAL A 420 5.89 -48.44 18.39
CA VAL A 420 6.14 -47.49 17.30
C VAL A 420 5.58 -46.13 17.71
N THR A 421 6.48 -45.21 18.09
CA THR A 421 6.12 -43.82 18.37
C THR A 421 5.86 -43.09 17.05
N VAL A 422 4.60 -43.03 16.62
CA VAL A 422 4.19 -42.29 15.41
C VAL A 422 3.96 -40.82 15.77
N GLY A 423 4.85 -39.95 15.32
CA GLY A 423 4.75 -38.49 15.55
C GLY A 423 3.77 -37.79 14.60
N GLY A 424 3.14 -38.51 13.68
CA GLY A 424 2.34 -37.96 12.58
C GLY A 424 1.09 -37.17 12.98
N TYR A 425 0.69 -37.15 14.25
CA TYR A 425 -0.47 -36.36 14.71
C TYR A 425 -0.14 -34.89 15.05
N TYR A 426 1.12 -34.58 15.40
CA TYR A 426 1.54 -33.21 15.75
C TYR A 426 1.31 -32.18 14.63
N PRO A 427 1.64 -32.47 13.35
CA PRO A 427 1.36 -31.55 12.26
C PRO A 427 -0.13 -31.24 12.13
N GLY A 428 -0.99 -32.23 12.36
CA GLY A 428 -2.45 -32.09 12.32
C GLY A 428 -3.01 -31.16 13.41
N VAL A 429 -2.38 -31.09 14.58
CA VAL A 429 -2.77 -30.12 15.63
C VAL A 429 -2.32 -28.71 15.25
N ILE A 430 -1.06 -28.55 14.83
CA ILE A 430 -0.46 -27.24 14.56
C ILE A 430 -1.08 -26.58 13.32
N LEU A 431 -1.19 -27.32 12.21
CA LEU A 431 -1.86 -26.85 10.99
C LEU A 431 -3.34 -26.55 11.24
N GLY A 432 -3.99 -27.32 12.11
CA GLY A 432 -5.41 -27.16 12.44
C GLY A 432 -5.65 -25.87 13.21
N PHE A 433 -4.84 -25.63 14.23
CA PHE A 433 -4.87 -24.38 14.99
C PHE A 433 -4.54 -23.17 14.11
N GLY A 434 -3.50 -23.27 13.27
CA GLY A 434 -3.15 -22.23 12.30
C GLY A 434 -4.29 -21.94 11.31
N SER A 435 -4.95 -22.97 10.80
CA SER A 435 -6.09 -22.84 9.88
C SER A 435 -7.31 -22.23 10.56
N PHE A 436 -7.61 -22.62 11.80
CA PHE A 436 -8.69 -22.03 12.61
C PHE A 436 -8.48 -20.53 12.82
N LEU A 437 -7.27 -20.13 13.22
CA LEU A 437 -6.91 -18.71 13.31
C LEU A 437 -6.99 -18.00 11.95
N GLY A 438 -6.67 -18.70 10.86
CA GLY A 438 -6.78 -18.18 9.49
C GLY A 438 -8.22 -17.90 9.08
N ILE A 439 -9.16 -18.79 9.43
CA ILE A 439 -10.59 -18.64 9.14
C ILE A 439 -11.18 -17.48 9.94
N ILE A 440 -10.88 -17.41 11.24
CA ILE A 440 -11.39 -16.31 12.08
C ILE A 440 -10.76 -15.00 11.64
N GLY A 441 -9.44 -14.97 11.42
CA GLY A 441 -8.73 -13.80 10.91
C GLY A 441 -9.24 -13.35 9.54
N SER A 442 -9.79 -14.27 8.75
CA SER A 442 -10.43 -13.95 7.46
C SER A 442 -11.85 -13.39 7.55
N ASN A 443 -12.50 -13.52 8.71
CA ASN A 443 -13.85 -13.02 8.97
C ASN A 443 -13.91 -11.83 9.92
N LEU A 444 -12.86 -11.58 10.72
CA LEU A 444 -12.77 -10.42 11.59
C LEU A 444 -12.50 -9.13 10.82
N ILE A 445 -13.09 -8.05 11.32
CA ILE A 445 -12.97 -6.69 10.77
C ILE A 445 -11.97 -5.88 11.60
N GLU A 446 -12.05 -5.96 12.93
CA GLU A 446 -11.04 -5.45 13.87
C GLU A 446 -9.99 -6.52 14.19
N ASN A 447 -8.73 -6.10 14.40
CA ASN A 447 -7.58 -6.96 14.73
C ASN A 447 -7.22 -8.08 13.72
N LYS A 448 -7.77 -8.04 12.50
CA LYS A 448 -7.47 -8.96 11.39
C LYS A 448 -5.99 -9.26 11.20
N ARG A 449 -5.15 -8.21 11.19
CA ARG A 449 -3.71 -8.32 10.89
C ARG A 449 -2.99 -9.18 11.91
N GLN A 450 -3.27 -8.98 13.20
CA GLN A 450 -2.62 -9.74 14.28
C GLN A 450 -2.99 -11.22 14.21
N MET A 451 -4.27 -11.52 13.96
CA MET A 451 -4.75 -12.91 13.88
C MET A 451 -4.23 -13.65 12.65
N LEU A 452 -4.12 -12.97 11.50
CA LEU A 452 -3.54 -13.57 10.30
C LEU A 452 -2.03 -13.76 10.41
N VAL A 453 -1.30 -12.84 11.06
CA VAL A 453 0.13 -13.04 11.36
C VAL A 453 0.32 -14.25 12.28
N ALA A 454 -0.50 -14.38 13.33
CA ALA A 454 -0.46 -15.56 14.19
C ALA A 454 -0.76 -16.85 13.40
N SER A 455 -1.80 -16.86 12.58
CA SER A 455 -2.13 -17.99 11.69
C SER A 455 -0.96 -18.40 10.79
N ILE A 456 -0.32 -17.44 10.12
CA ILE A 456 0.84 -17.71 9.23
C ILE A 456 2.00 -18.33 10.02
N VAL A 457 2.28 -17.84 11.23
CA VAL A 457 3.34 -18.40 12.10
C VAL A 457 3.03 -19.85 12.47
N PHE A 458 1.80 -20.16 12.91
CA PHE A 458 1.40 -21.53 13.23
C PHE A 458 1.42 -22.45 12.01
N ILE A 459 0.90 -22.00 10.86
CA ILE A 459 0.95 -22.79 9.61
C ILE A 459 2.40 -23.08 9.21
N SER A 460 3.31 -22.12 9.39
CA SER A 460 4.74 -22.31 9.07
C SER A 460 5.39 -23.38 9.96
N PHE A 461 5.12 -23.37 11.27
CA PHE A 461 5.56 -24.45 12.16
C PHE A 461 4.94 -25.80 11.80
N GLY A 462 3.66 -25.80 11.40
CA GLY A 462 2.95 -26.99 10.96
C GLY A 462 3.52 -27.59 9.68
N VAL A 463 3.94 -26.75 8.71
CA VAL A 463 4.61 -27.19 7.47
C VAL A 463 5.95 -27.85 7.78
N ILE A 464 6.75 -27.28 8.68
CA ILE A 464 8.03 -27.87 9.11
C ILE A 464 7.78 -29.22 9.80
N ALA A 465 6.80 -29.28 10.70
CA ALA A 465 6.44 -30.53 11.37
C ALA A 465 5.96 -31.59 10.37
N ALA A 466 5.11 -31.22 9.40
CA ALA A 466 4.62 -32.12 8.36
C ALA A 466 5.76 -32.67 7.50
N PHE A 467 6.74 -31.84 7.15
CA PHE A 467 7.93 -32.28 6.42
C PHE A 467 8.74 -33.32 7.21
N CYS A 468 9.03 -33.04 8.48
CA CYS A 468 9.77 -33.96 9.34
C CYS A 468 9.00 -35.28 9.55
N CYS A 469 7.69 -35.22 9.81
CA CYS A 469 6.85 -36.40 10.00
C CYS A 469 6.73 -37.24 8.72
N ALA A 470 6.61 -36.61 7.54
CA ALA A 470 6.58 -37.35 6.27
C ALA A 470 7.87 -38.16 6.04
N ILE A 471 9.04 -37.61 6.43
CA ILE A 471 10.31 -38.32 6.32
C ILE A 471 10.39 -39.46 7.34
N VAL A 472 10.10 -39.17 8.61
CA VAL A 472 10.22 -40.17 9.69
C VAL A 472 9.25 -41.32 9.47
N ASP A 473 7.96 -41.03 9.24
CA ASP A 473 6.92 -42.05 9.03
C ASP A 473 7.17 -42.82 7.71
N GLY A 474 7.63 -42.14 6.66
CA GLY A 474 7.95 -42.75 5.37
C GLY A 474 9.16 -43.68 5.43
N VAL A 475 10.25 -43.27 6.08
CA VAL A 475 11.43 -44.12 6.30
C VAL A 475 11.06 -45.31 7.20
N PHE A 476 10.26 -45.08 8.24
CA PHE A 476 9.80 -46.14 9.12
C PHE A 476 8.96 -47.18 8.37
N ALA A 477 7.96 -46.76 7.60
CA ALA A 477 7.13 -47.65 6.80
C ALA A 477 7.93 -48.42 5.73
N ALA A 478 8.93 -47.78 5.10
CA ALA A 478 9.69 -48.37 4.00
C ALA A 478 10.83 -49.29 4.45
N ARG A 479 11.50 -48.98 5.57
CA ARG A 479 12.70 -49.71 6.03
C ARG A 479 12.45 -50.63 7.21
N HIS A 480 11.45 -50.34 8.04
CA HIS A 480 11.28 -51.02 9.32
C HIS A 480 10.06 -51.95 9.38
N ILE A 481 9.21 -51.98 8.35
CA ILE A 481 8.05 -52.88 8.24
C ILE A 481 8.12 -53.66 6.90
N ASP A 482 8.35 -54.97 6.95
CA ASP A 482 8.27 -55.86 5.77
C ASP A 482 6.99 -56.71 5.84
N LEU A 483 6.09 -56.50 4.87
CA LEU A 483 4.79 -57.20 4.80
C LEU A 483 4.87 -58.59 4.14
N ARG A 484 5.97 -58.92 3.44
CA ARG A 484 6.11 -60.20 2.72
C ARG A 484 5.89 -61.44 3.60
N PRO A 485 6.47 -61.54 4.82
CA PRO A 485 6.22 -62.70 5.69
C PRO A 485 4.78 -62.74 6.23
N LEU A 486 4.13 -61.59 6.43
CA LEU A 486 2.72 -61.52 6.86
C LEU A 486 1.77 -62.03 5.77
N TYR A 487 1.92 -61.55 4.53
CA TYR A 487 1.07 -62.01 3.40
C TYR A 487 1.30 -63.49 3.05
N ALA A 488 2.49 -64.02 3.32
CA ALA A 488 2.79 -65.42 3.14
C ALA A 488 2.25 -66.32 4.28
N GLY A 489 1.55 -65.76 5.28
CA GLY A 489 1.00 -66.53 6.40
C GLY A 489 2.05 -67.09 7.36
N ARG A 490 3.27 -66.54 7.37
CA ARG A 490 4.42 -67.06 8.14
C ARG A 490 4.59 -66.42 9.52
N CYS A 491 3.63 -65.62 9.95
CA CYS A 491 3.65 -64.93 11.23
C CYS A 491 2.50 -65.41 12.11
N GLN A 492 2.74 -65.50 13.42
CA GLN A 492 1.80 -66.04 14.39
C GLN A 492 1.46 -64.99 15.45
N TYR A 493 0.19 -64.97 15.85
CA TYR A 493 -0.31 -64.09 16.92
C TYR A 493 -0.46 -64.88 18.22
N TYR A 494 0.08 -64.34 19.32
CA TYR A 494 0.01 -64.96 20.64
C TYR A 494 -0.96 -64.22 21.57
N SER A 495 -2.15 -64.81 21.76
CA SER A 495 -3.17 -64.36 22.71
C SER A 495 -3.20 -65.30 23.92
N LYS A 496 -2.46 -64.93 24.98
CA LYS A 496 -2.61 -65.40 26.38
C LYS A 496 -3.19 -66.81 26.57
N SER A 497 -2.34 -67.82 26.82
CA SER A 497 -2.75 -69.10 27.43
C SER A 497 -2.07 -69.27 28.81
N THR A 498 -2.73 -70.00 29.73
CA THR A 498 -2.33 -70.26 31.12
C THR A 498 -1.08 -71.15 31.26
N THR A 499 -0.42 -71.48 30.15
CA THR A 499 0.85 -72.19 30.07
C THR A 499 1.84 -71.37 29.24
N PRO A 500 3.13 -71.30 29.63
CA PRO A 500 4.14 -70.57 28.86
C PRO A 500 4.20 -71.14 27.43
N PRO A 501 4.24 -70.31 26.39
CA PRO A 501 4.24 -70.82 25.03
C PRO A 501 5.62 -71.37 24.70
N GLU A 502 5.71 -72.70 24.60
CA GLU A 502 6.70 -73.33 23.73
C GLU A 502 6.23 -73.18 22.28
N ALA A 503 6.30 -71.96 21.73
CA ALA A 503 6.16 -71.78 20.29
C ALA A 503 7.47 -72.27 19.65
N ILE A 504 7.52 -73.51 19.20
CA ILE A 504 8.72 -74.09 18.59
C ILE A 504 8.87 -73.51 17.18
N CYS A 505 9.68 -72.47 17.04
CA CYS A 505 10.07 -71.97 15.73
C CYS A 505 10.98 -73.00 15.06
N HIS A 506 10.61 -73.46 13.86
CA HIS A 506 11.44 -74.30 12.99
C HIS A 506 12.02 -73.46 11.85
N PRO A 507 13.10 -72.68 12.08
CA PRO A 507 13.72 -71.94 11.01
C PRO A 507 14.24 -72.91 9.94
N GLN A 508 13.94 -72.62 8.67
CA GLN A 508 14.17 -73.48 7.50
C GLN A 508 15.63 -73.92 7.27
N ARG A 509 16.58 -73.47 8.12
CA ARG A 509 18.02 -73.78 8.09
C ARG A 509 18.69 -74.01 9.46
N ARG A 510 17.97 -74.07 10.60
CA ARG A 510 18.59 -74.20 11.95
C ARG A 510 17.76 -75.01 12.95
N ALA A 511 18.39 -75.38 14.07
CA ALA A 511 17.77 -76.10 15.18
C ALA A 511 16.57 -75.33 15.76
N PRO A 512 15.51 -76.03 16.19
CA PRO A 512 14.32 -75.41 16.77
C PRO A 512 14.65 -74.65 18.05
N CYS A 513 13.97 -73.52 18.25
CA CYS A 513 14.16 -72.67 19.42
C CYS A 513 12.82 -72.18 20.00
N THR A 514 12.82 -71.93 21.30
CA THR A 514 11.66 -71.46 22.06
C THR A 514 11.86 -69.97 22.43
N PRO A 515 11.41 -69.01 21.60
CA PRO A 515 11.46 -67.60 21.93
C PRO A 515 10.53 -67.26 23.10
N LYS A 516 11.00 -66.41 24.02
CA LYS A 516 10.17 -65.84 25.11
C LYS A 516 9.38 -64.66 24.57
N ILE A 517 8.10 -64.86 24.26
CA ILE A 517 7.23 -63.85 23.64
C ILE A 517 6.26 -63.28 24.67
N LYS A 518 6.04 -61.96 24.65
CA LYS A 518 5.04 -61.30 25.49
C LYS A 518 3.61 -61.59 25.00
N THR A 519 2.62 -61.58 25.88
CA THR A 519 1.20 -61.68 25.49
C THR A 519 0.78 -60.53 24.58
N ASN A 520 -0.19 -60.78 23.68
CA ASN A 520 -0.69 -59.82 22.69
C ASN A 520 0.39 -59.37 21.69
N THR A 521 1.17 -60.33 21.20
CA THR A 521 2.29 -60.05 20.29
C THR A 521 2.11 -60.82 18.99
N CYS A 522 2.33 -60.16 17.86
CA CYS A 522 2.50 -60.81 16.57
C CYS A 522 3.99 -60.86 16.22
N PHE A 523 4.48 -62.05 15.87
CA PHE A 523 5.89 -62.31 15.57
C PHE A 523 6.03 -63.27 14.38
N CYS A 524 7.16 -63.19 13.67
CA CYS A 524 7.46 -64.04 12.52
C CYS A 524 8.71 -64.91 12.80
N CYS A 525 8.53 -66.23 12.91
CA CYS A 525 9.60 -67.18 13.30
C CYS A 525 10.80 -67.23 12.33
N ASP A 526 10.57 -67.03 11.03
CA ASP A 526 11.62 -67.15 9.97
C ASP A 526 12.77 -66.14 10.13
N LEU A 527 12.54 -65.06 10.88
CA LEU A 527 13.49 -63.96 11.08
C LEU A 527 14.13 -63.96 12.48
N TYR A 528 13.78 -64.91 13.35
CA TYR A 528 14.32 -65.00 14.71
C TYR A 528 15.69 -65.67 14.70
N ASN A 529 16.74 -64.92 15.07
CA ASN A 529 18.11 -65.43 15.10
C ASN A 529 18.36 -66.17 16.42
N CYS A 530 18.08 -67.47 16.47
CA CYS A 530 18.18 -68.28 17.69
C CYS A 530 19.61 -68.70 18.07
N GLY A 531 20.53 -67.75 18.09
CA GLY A 531 21.91 -67.93 18.50
C GLY A 531 22.55 -66.58 18.80
N ASN A 532 22.79 -66.33 20.09
CA ASN A 532 23.34 -65.11 20.69
C ASN A 532 22.46 -63.85 20.65
N ARG A 533 22.39 -63.18 21.82
CA ARG A 533 22.02 -61.77 21.96
C ARG A 533 23.06 -60.92 21.22
N VAL A 534 22.92 -60.79 19.92
CA VAL A 534 23.57 -59.71 19.16
C VAL A 534 22.48 -59.05 18.35
N GLU A 535 22.31 -57.77 18.63
CA GLU A 535 21.39 -56.82 18.04
C GLU A 535 21.08 -57.14 16.58
N ILE A 536 19.82 -57.50 16.31
CA ILE A 536 19.33 -57.63 14.94
C ILE A 536 19.35 -56.23 14.33
N SER A 537 20.26 -56.06 13.38
CA SER A 537 20.31 -54.93 12.47
C SER A 537 18.98 -54.84 11.72
N GLY A 538 18.16 -53.84 12.07
CA GLY A 538 17.29 -53.15 11.11
C GLY A 538 15.89 -53.69 10.79
N GLY A 539 15.11 -54.22 11.73
CA GLY A 539 13.66 -54.44 11.51
C GLY A 539 12.88 -54.80 12.77
N TYR A 540 11.70 -54.23 12.96
CA TYR A 540 10.80 -54.54 14.08
C TYR A 540 10.01 -55.82 13.75
N TYR A 541 10.51 -57.00 14.11
CA TYR A 541 9.84 -58.28 13.82
C TYR A 541 9.00 -58.82 14.99
N GLU A 542 8.84 -58.01 16.03
CA GLU A 542 8.00 -58.25 17.19
C GLU A 542 7.11 -57.02 17.42
N TYR A 543 5.81 -57.16 17.19
CA TYR A 543 4.84 -56.09 17.40
C TYR A 543 4.01 -56.42 18.64
N ILE A 544 4.26 -55.66 19.71
CA ILE A 544 3.65 -55.84 21.04
C ILE A 544 2.36 -55.02 21.13
N ASP A 545 1.39 -55.56 21.87
CA ASP A 545 0.08 -54.95 22.17
C ASP A 545 -0.82 -54.81 20.93
N VAL A 546 -0.81 -55.84 20.08
CA VAL A 546 -1.69 -55.97 18.91
C VAL A 546 -2.82 -56.95 19.21
N SER A 547 -3.99 -56.79 18.57
CA SER A 547 -5.12 -57.72 18.71
C SER A 547 -5.06 -58.86 17.68
N SER A 548 -4.37 -58.63 16.56
CA SER A 548 -4.11 -59.62 15.53
C SER A 548 -2.91 -59.20 14.67
N CYS A 549 -2.30 -60.13 13.93
CA CYS A 549 -1.28 -59.77 12.93
C CYS A 549 -1.83 -58.86 11.80
N GLN A 550 -3.16 -58.82 11.61
CA GLN A 550 -3.81 -57.92 10.65
C GLN A 550 -3.65 -56.44 11.05
N ASP A 551 -3.53 -56.13 12.35
CA ASP A 551 -3.30 -54.77 12.83
C ASP A 551 -2.01 -54.15 12.28
N ILE A 552 -1.00 -54.96 11.96
CA ILE A 552 0.27 -54.52 11.37
C ILE A 552 0.08 -54.11 9.91
N ILE A 553 -0.72 -54.87 9.15
CA ILE A 553 -1.08 -54.52 7.78
C ILE A 553 -1.86 -53.19 7.79
N HIS A 554 -2.81 -53.04 8.73
CA HIS A 554 -3.52 -51.78 8.92
C HIS A 554 -2.57 -50.64 9.32
N LEU A 555 -1.62 -50.86 10.23
CA LEU A 555 -0.63 -49.86 10.63
C LEU A 555 0.26 -49.44 9.46
N TYR A 556 0.72 -50.37 8.61
CA TYR A 556 1.48 -50.06 7.40
C TYR A 556 0.68 -49.14 6.46
N HIS A 557 -0.59 -49.48 6.21
CA HIS A 557 -1.45 -48.63 5.38
C HIS A 557 -1.71 -47.26 6.03
N LEU A 558 -1.87 -47.20 7.36
CA LEU A 558 -2.03 -45.95 8.10
C LEU A 558 -0.76 -45.08 8.02
N LEU A 559 0.44 -45.65 8.11
CA LEU A 559 1.71 -44.92 8.01
C LEU A 559 1.96 -44.35 6.61
N TRP A 560 1.69 -45.13 5.55
CA TRP A 560 1.74 -44.63 4.18
C TRP A 560 0.68 -43.56 3.93
N SER A 561 -0.53 -43.75 4.44
CA SER A 561 -1.60 -42.75 4.36
C SER A 561 -1.20 -41.46 5.10
N ALA A 562 -0.62 -41.57 6.30
CA ALA A 562 -0.12 -40.43 7.07
C ALA A 562 1.01 -39.71 6.32
N THR A 563 1.93 -40.44 5.70
CA THR A 563 3.02 -39.88 4.89
C THR A 563 2.46 -39.08 3.72
N ILE A 564 1.50 -39.64 2.96
CA ILE A 564 0.84 -38.95 1.85
C ILE A 564 0.09 -37.71 2.34
N LEU A 565 -0.67 -37.82 3.42
CA LEU A 565 -1.42 -36.70 3.99
C LEU A 565 -0.49 -35.58 4.49
N ASN A 566 0.65 -35.90 5.09
CA ASN A 566 1.65 -34.92 5.51
C ASN A 566 2.30 -34.21 4.32
N ILE A 567 2.56 -34.92 3.20
CA ILE A 567 3.04 -34.28 1.96
C ILE A 567 1.98 -33.33 1.39
N VAL A 568 0.72 -33.76 1.33
CA VAL A 568 -0.39 -32.90 0.88
C VAL A 568 -0.55 -31.69 1.80
N GLY A 569 -0.47 -31.90 3.12
CA GLY A 569 -0.51 -30.85 4.15
C GLY A 569 0.63 -29.85 4.03
N LEU A 570 1.84 -30.30 3.66
CA LEU A 570 2.99 -29.44 3.38
C LEU A 570 2.71 -28.49 2.21
N PHE A 571 2.27 -29.01 1.06
CA PHE A 571 2.01 -28.17 -0.11
C PHE A 571 0.83 -27.22 0.13
N LEU A 572 -0.26 -27.73 0.69
CA LEU A 572 -1.41 -26.89 1.03
C LEU A 572 -1.06 -25.85 2.09
N GLY A 573 -0.23 -26.19 3.08
CA GLY A 573 0.25 -25.26 4.10
C GLY A 573 1.04 -24.10 3.51
N ILE A 574 1.98 -24.38 2.59
CA ILE A 574 2.75 -23.35 1.87
C ILE A 574 1.82 -22.43 1.05
N ILE A 575 0.91 -23.02 0.27
CA ILE A 575 -0.05 -22.26 -0.55
C ILE A 575 -0.95 -21.41 0.35
N THR A 576 -1.44 -21.96 1.45
CA THR A 576 -2.30 -21.25 2.40
C THR A 576 -1.55 -20.11 3.06
N ALA A 577 -0.33 -20.32 3.53
CA ALA A 577 0.50 -19.27 4.12
C ALA A 577 0.80 -18.14 3.12
N ALA A 578 1.07 -18.46 1.86
CA ALA A 578 1.28 -17.46 0.81
C ALA A 578 0.00 -16.64 0.52
N ILE A 579 -1.16 -17.31 0.41
CA ILE A 579 -2.44 -16.63 0.17
C ILE A 579 -2.84 -15.77 1.38
N LEU A 580 -2.68 -16.28 2.60
CA LEU A 580 -2.92 -15.51 3.83
C LEU A 580 -1.93 -14.35 3.96
N GLY A 581 -0.67 -14.55 3.55
CA GLY A 581 0.34 -13.49 3.49
C GLY A 581 -0.06 -12.36 2.55
N GLY A 582 -0.59 -12.69 1.36
CA GLY A 582 -1.16 -11.71 0.44
C GLY A 582 -2.48 -11.08 0.93
N PHE A 583 -3.16 -11.72 1.87
CA PHE A 583 -4.43 -11.25 2.44
C PHE A 583 -4.28 -10.50 3.77
N LYS A 584 -3.15 -10.64 4.49
CA LYS A 584 -2.95 -10.09 5.84
C LYS A 584 -3.00 -8.57 5.88
N ASP A 585 -2.51 -7.91 4.83
CA ASP A 585 -2.49 -6.45 4.69
C ASP A 585 -3.74 -5.93 3.96
N MET A 586 -4.68 -6.83 3.63
CA MET A 586 -5.95 -6.48 3.01
C MET A 586 -6.95 -6.14 4.12
N THR A 587 -7.41 -4.91 4.28
CA THR A 587 -8.40 -4.57 5.32
C THR A 587 -9.84 -4.75 4.78
N PRO A 588 -10.82 -5.18 5.59
CA PRO A 588 -12.23 -5.24 5.17
C PRO A 588 -12.88 -3.88 4.94
N SER A 589 -12.18 -2.78 5.25
CA SER A 589 -12.34 -1.54 4.50
C SER A 589 -11.80 -1.73 3.08
N LEU A 590 -12.72 -2.13 2.19
CA LEU A 590 -12.56 -2.28 0.74
C LEU A 590 -11.63 -3.36 0.20
N PRO A 591 -11.85 -3.78 -1.07
CA PRO A 591 -10.72 -4.17 -1.87
C PRO A 591 -9.77 -2.97 -1.95
N THR A 592 -8.66 -3.01 -1.20
CA THR A 592 -7.39 -2.63 -1.79
C THR A 592 -7.12 -3.64 -2.92
N LEU A 593 -7.86 -3.49 -4.03
CA LEU A 593 -7.13 -3.45 -5.27
C LEU A 593 -6.14 -2.31 -5.00
N ASN A 594 -4.85 -2.61 -4.93
CA ASN A 594 -3.90 -1.59 -5.32
C ASN A 594 -4.41 -1.17 -6.69
N CYS A 595 -5.08 -0.03 -6.73
CA CYS A 595 -5.47 0.65 -7.94
C CYS A 595 -4.11 0.86 -8.62
N THR A 596 -3.75 -0.03 -9.55
CA THR A 596 -2.40 -0.10 -10.13
C THR A 596 -2.17 1.24 -10.81
N VAL A 597 -1.33 2.08 -10.20
CA VAL A 597 -0.71 3.19 -10.89
C VAL A 597 0.31 2.52 -11.81
N GLU A 598 -0.09 2.33 -13.06
CA GLU A 598 0.85 2.00 -14.12
C GLU A 598 1.68 3.26 -14.34
N ASN A 599 2.86 3.31 -13.74
CA ASN A 599 3.85 4.31 -14.09
C ASN A 599 4.12 4.15 -15.59
N ALA A 600 4.03 5.26 -16.33
CA ALA A 600 4.38 5.32 -17.73
C ALA A 600 5.72 4.60 -17.96
N HIS A 601 5.71 3.62 -18.86
CA HIS A 601 6.93 2.99 -19.37
C HIS A 601 7.92 4.10 -19.76
N PRO A 602 9.20 4.05 -19.34
CA PRO A 602 10.19 4.93 -19.92
C PRO A 602 10.25 4.60 -21.41
N SER A 603 9.95 5.60 -22.24
CA SER A 603 10.23 5.55 -23.67
C SER A 603 11.71 5.27 -23.83
N VAL A 604 12.02 4.15 -24.49
CA VAL A 604 13.38 3.82 -24.91
C VAL A 604 13.80 4.90 -25.89
N SER A 605 14.59 5.87 -25.42
CA SER A 605 15.30 6.77 -26.30
C SER A 605 16.36 5.95 -27.04
N TYR A 606 16.16 5.80 -28.34
CA TYR A 606 17.23 5.36 -29.23
C TYR A 606 18.34 6.42 -29.13
N TYR A 607 19.41 6.10 -28.40
CA TYR A 607 20.63 6.88 -28.50
C TYR A 607 21.23 6.63 -29.88
N SER A 608 21.10 7.66 -30.72
CA SER A 608 21.91 7.84 -31.93
C SER A 608 23.38 7.80 -31.54
N ARG A 609 24.11 6.91 -32.20
CA ARG A 609 25.56 6.69 -32.14
C ARG A 609 26.35 8.01 -32.17
N PRO A 610 27.27 8.28 -31.23
CA PRO A 610 28.25 9.35 -31.40
C PRO A 610 29.29 8.96 -32.47
N GLN A 611 29.58 9.89 -33.38
CA GLN A 611 30.71 9.80 -34.31
C GLN A 611 32.03 9.78 -33.53
N VAL A 612 32.92 8.84 -33.87
CA VAL A 612 34.29 8.81 -33.38
C VAL A 612 35.19 9.44 -34.44
N THR A 613 35.84 10.56 -34.09
CA THR A 613 36.94 11.14 -34.85
C THR A 613 38.26 10.45 -34.48
N SER A 614 39.00 10.12 -35.54
CA SER A 614 40.35 9.58 -35.70
C SER A 614 41.40 9.85 -34.62
N TYR A 615 42.18 8.82 -34.27
CA TYR A 615 43.65 8.90 -34.17
C TYR A 615 44.30 7.52 -34.47
N ASN A 616 45.19 7.49 -35.48
CA ASN A 616 46.19 6.46 -35.80
C ASN A 616 47.20 6.33 -34.63
N THR A 617 48.02 5.29 -34.39
CA THR A 617 48.52 4.10 -35.11
C THR A 617 49.31 3.25 -34.08
N TYR A 618 49.43 1.94 -34.31
CA TYR A 618 50.57 1.02 -34.01
C TYR A 618 50.14 -0.34 -33.41
N TYR A 619 50.14 -1.34 -34.31
CA TYR A 619 50.43 -2.78 -34.19
C TYR A 619 50.29 -3.49 -32.82
N HIS A 620 49.44 -4.52 -32.78
CA HIS A 620 49.88 -5.91 -32.55
C HIS A 620 48.80 -6.94 -32.91
N SER A 621 49.27 -8.10 -33.37
CA SER A 621 48.60 -9.09 -34.22
C SER A 621 47.62 -10.05 -33.52
N THR A 622 46.70 -10.58 -34.31
CA THR A 622 45.69 -11.61 -34.03
C THR A 622 46.27 -13.02 -33.78
N PRO A 623 45.61 -13.86 -32.96
CA PRO A 623 45.72 -15.31 -33.08
C PRO A 623 44.48 -15.95 -33.73
N HIS A 624 44.77 -16.90 -34.61
CA HIS A 624 43.91 -17.66 -35.51
C HIS A 624 43.00 -18.70 -34.81
N LEU A 625 41.85 -18.96 -35.42
CA LEU A 625 40.96 -20.11 -35.20
C LEU A 625 41.54 -21.39 -35.86
N PRO A 626 41.32 -22.59 -35.30
CA PRO A 626 41.76 -23.85 -35.91
C PRO A 626 40.81 -24.34 -37.02
N PRO A 627 41.30 -25.12 -38.00
CA PRO A 627 40.54 -25.47 -39.20
C PRO A 627 39.72 -26.76 -39.06
N TYR A 628 38.62 -26.80 -39.80
CA TYR A 628 37.87 -28.01 -40.17
C TYR A 628 38.64 -28.85 -41.20
N SER A 629 38.53 -30.17 -41.11
CA SER A 629 38.80 -31.11 -42.22
C SER A 629 37.69 -32.14 -42.31
N ALA A 630 37.33 -32.51 -43.55
CA ALA A 630 36.20 -33.37 -43.91
C ALA A 630 36.65 -34.65 -44.64
N TYR A 631 35.81 -35.71 -44.52
CA TYR A 631 35.73 -36.97 -45.31
C TYR A 631 36.88 -38.02 -45.09
N ASP A 632 36.70 -39.35 -45.14
CA ASP A 632 35.67 -40.21 -45.79
C ASP A 632 35.69 -41.70 -45.32
N PHE A 633 34.55 -42.40 -45.53
CA PHE A 633 34.24 -43.84 -45.78
C PHE A 633 34.92 -45.08 -45.10
N GLN A 634 34.03 -45.90 -44.49
CA GLN A 634 33.75 -47.36 -44.62
C GLN A 634 34.77 -48.51 -44.39
N LEU A 635 34.19 -49.58 -43.77
CA LEU A 635 34.43 -51.04 -43.85
C LEU A 635 35.68 -51.61 -43.16
N VAL A 636 35.49 -52.37 -42.07
CA VAL A 636 35.29 -53.84 -42.00
C VAL A 636 34.60 -54.18 -40.67
#